data_AF-A0A4U9Y275-F1
#
_entry.id   AF-A0A4U9Y275-F1
#
_cell.length_a   1.000
_cell.length_b   1.000
_cell.length_c   1.000
_cell.angle_alpha   90.00
_cell.angle_beta   90.00
_cell.angle_gamma   90.00
#
_symmetry.space_group_name_H-M   'P 1'
#
loop_
_entity.id
_entity.type
_entity.pdbx_description
1 polymer ?
#
loop_
_entity_poly.entity_id
_entity_poly.type
_entity_poly.pdbx_seq_one_letter_code
_entity_poly.pdbx_strand_id
1 'polypeptide(L)'
;MTELGLKARIRAKRRYNSYKGEVGKKAENLIKRRFKAAQPLMKCYTDITEFSIPASNQKLYLSPVLDGFNSEIITYNLSTSPN
;
A
#
# COMPACT_ATOMS: atom_id res chain seq x y z
N MET A 1 -0.86 -9.29 48.92
CA MET A 1 -2.21 -9.36 48.30
C MET A 1 -2.53 -10.77 47.77
N THR A 2 -2.27 -11.81 48.56
CA THR A 2 -2.62 -13.22 48.25
C THR A 2 -3.19 -13.96 49.46
N GLU A 3 -3.07 -13.40 50.67
CA GLU A 3 -3.57 -13.99 51.93
C GLU A 3 -5.10 -14.06 52.04
N LEU A 4 -5.86 -13.18 51.38
CA LEU A 4 -7.33 -13.16 51.43
C LEU A 4 -8.01 -13.91 50.27
N GLY A 5 -7.25 -14.59 49.40
CA GLY A 5 -7.82 -15.34 48.26
C GLY A 5 -8.52 -14.49 47.18
N LEU A 6 -8.46 -13.15 47.28
CA LEU A 6 -9.12 -12.23 46.36
C LEU A 6 -8.42 -12.22 45.00
N LYS A 7 -9.07 -12.79 43.98
CA LYS A 7 -8.62 -12.72 42.58
C LYS A 7 -9.47 -11.72 41.81
N ALA A 8 -8.82 -10.72 41.20
CA ALA A 8 -9.48 -9.82 40.26
C ALA A 8 -10.00 -10.62 39.06
N ARG A 9 -11.30 -10.51 38.77
CA ARG A 9 -11.94 -11.18 37.62
C ARG A 9 -11.66 -10.36 36.35
N ILE A 10 -10.41 -10.41 35.87
CA ILE A 10 -9.98 -9.68 34.68
C ILE A 10 -10.64 -10.32 33.45
N ARG A 11 -11.55 -9.59 32.80
CA ARG A 11 -12.16 -10.03 31.55
C ARG A 11 -11.08 -10.01 30.45
N ALA A 12 -10.78 -11.16 29.86
CA ALA A 12 -9.83 -11.23 28.75
C ALA A 12 -10.28 -10.28 27.63
N LYS A 13 -9.44 -9.29 27.31
CA LYS A 13 -9.71 -8.33 26.24
C LYS A 13 -9.69 -9.09 24.91
N ARG A 14 -10.84 -9.27 24.27
CA ARG A 14 -10.90 -9.86 22.93
C ARG A 14 -10.09 -9.00 21.97
N ARG A 15 -9.25 -9.64 21.14
CA ARG A 15 -8.61 -8.96 20.00
C ARG A 15 -9.69 -8.47 19.05
N TYR A 16 -9.61 -7.20 18.67
CA TYR A 16 -10.46 -6.63 17.64
C TYR A 16 -10.16 -7.29 16.29
N ASN A 17 -11.20 -7.64 15.54
CA ASN A 17 -11.09 -8.12 14.18
C ASN A 17 -12.13 -7.38 13.31
N SER A 18 -11.65 -6.50 12.43
CA SER A 18 -12.49 -5.75 11.47
C SER A 18 -12.81 -6.54 10.20
N TYR A 19 -12.16 -7.70 10.00
CA TYR A 19 -12.37 -8.51 8.81
C TYR A 19 -13.78 -9.11 8.83
N LYS A 20 -14.64 -8.60 7.93
CA LYS A 20 -16.05 -9.03 7.78
C LYS A 20 -16.21 -10.29 6.91
N GLY A 21 -15.12 -10.98 6.57
CA GLY A 21 -15.11 -12.06 5.58
C GLY A 21 -14.94 -11.54 4.15
N GLU A 22 -15.14 -12.44 3.18
CA GLU A 22 -15.15 -12.07 1.76
C GLU A 22 -16.49 -11.42 1.41
N VAL A 23 -16.51 -10.07 1.45
CA VAL A 23 -17.70 -9.28 1.09
C VAL A 23 -17.55 -8.76 -0.34
N GLY A 24 -18.54 -9.05 -1.19
CA GLY A 24 -18.61 -8.55 -2.57
C GLY A 24 -17.82 -9.38 -3.59
N LYS A 25 -17.87 -8.96 -4.85
CA LYS A 25 -17.14 -9.59 -5.96
C LYS A 25 -15.70 -9.08 -5.96
N LYS A 26 -14.74 -9.95 -5.63
CA LYS A 26 -13.30 -9.63 -5.72
C LYS A 26 -12.82 -9.79 -7.16
N ALA A 27 -12.15 -8.77 -7.69
CA ALA A 27 -11.46 -8.90 -8.97
C ALA A 27 -10.31 -9.92 -8.86
N GLU A 28 -10.03 -10.61 -9.95
CA GLU A 28 -8.91 -11.55 -9.98
C GLU A 28 -7.57 -10.83 -9.79
N ASN A 29 -6.73 -11.35 -8.90
CA ASN A 29 -5.37 -10.86 -8.76
C ASN A 29 -4.52 -11.46 -9.90
N LEU A 30 -4.43 -10.76 -11.02
CA LEU A 30 -3.66 -11.18 -12.20
C LEU A 30 -2.15 -11.26 -11.92
N ILE A 31 -1.64 -10.39 -11.05
CA ILE A 31 -0.19 -10.31 -10.78
C ILE A 31 0.29 -11.47 -9.91
N LYS A 32 -0.52 -11.93 -8.93
CA LYS A 32 -0.14 -13.02 -7.99
C LYS A 32 1.26 -12.86 -7.39
N ARG A 33 1.66 -11.63 -7.05
CA ARG A 33 3.03 -11.24 -6.58
C ARG A 33 4.16 -11.55 -7.57
N ARG A 34 3.86 -11.85 -8.84
CA ARG A 34 4.83 -12.06 -9.92
C ARG A 34 5.13 -10.73 -10.59
N PHE A 35 5.95 -9.90 -9.94
CA PHE A 35 6.23 -8.55 -10.42
C PHE A 35 7.13 -8.51 -11.65
N LYS A 36 8.02 -9.50 -11.82
CA LYS A 36 8.90 -9.57 -12.99
C LYS A 36 8.15 -9.97 -14.26
N ALA A 37 8.45 -9.30 -15.37
CA ALA A 37 8.00 -9.64 -16.72
C ALA A 37 9.09 -10.40 -17.48
N ALA A 38 8.69 -11.19 -18.48
CA ALA A 38 9.61 -11.94 -19.33
C ALA A 38 10.05 -11.15 -20.58
N GLN A 39 9.26 -10.15 -20.98
CA GLN A 39 9.48 -9.28 -22.12
C GLN A 39 9.10 -7.84 -21.75
N PRO A 40 9.70 -6.84 -22.43
CA PRO A 40 9.33 -5.44 -22.24
C PRO A 40 7.84 -5.19 -22.42
N LEU A 41 7.28 -4.22 -21.69
CA LEU A 41 5.88 -3.76 -21.78
C LEU A 41 4.80 -4.83 -21.48
N MET A 42 5.18 -6.03 -21.05
CA MET A 42 4.21 -7.09 -20.71
C MET A 42 3.51 -6.82 -19.38
N LYS A 43 4.18 -6.10 -18.46
CA LYS A 43 3.63 -5.64 -17.19
C LYS A 43 4.14 -4.24 -16.92
N CYS A 44 3.24 -3.28 -16.80
CA CYS A 44 3.58 -1.92 -16.43
C CYS A 44 3.03 -1.63 -15.03
N TYR A 45 3.82 -0.95 -14.22
CA TYR A 45 3.44 -0.53 -12.88
C TYR A 45 3.46 0.99 -12.80
N THR A 46 2.61 1.54 -11.96
CA THR A 46 2.62 2.97 -11.65
C THR A 46 2.73 3.14 -10.14
N ASP A 47 3.43 4.20 -9.75
CA ASP A 47 3.50 4.63 -8.37
C ASP A 47 3.18 6.13 -8.28
N ILE A 48 2.90 6.65 -7.09
CA ILE A 48 2.76 8.09 -6.87
C ILE A 48 3.67 8.49 -5.72
N THR A 49 4.65 9.33 -6.02
CA THR A 49 5.61 9.85 -5.03
C THR A 49 5.38 11.33 -4.81
N GLU A 50 5.10 11.73 -3.57
CA GLU A 50 5.03 13.14 -3.15
C GLU A 50 6.42 13.64 -2.75
N PHE A 51 6.82 14.78 -3.29
CA PHE A 51 7.99 15.55 -2.91
C PHE A 51 7.58 16.88 -2.30
N SER A 52 8.13 17.22 -1.14
CA SER A 52 8.02 18.56 -0.57
C SER A 52 9.16 19.41 -1.11
N ILE A 53 8.86 20.57 -1.73
CA ILE A 53 9.87 21.51 -2.22
C ILE A 53 10.15 22.54 -1.12
N PRO A 54 11.30 22.47 -0.41
CA PRO A 54 11.56 23.32 0.75
C PRO A 54 11.63 24.82 0.38
N ALA A 55 12.07 25.11 -0.84
CA ALA A 55 12.26 26.49 -1.32
C ALA A 55 10.96 27.21 -1.67
N SER A 56 9.84 26.50 -1.90
CA SER A 56 8.61 27.10 -2.42
C SER A 56 7.34 26.75 -1.64
N ASN A 57 7.44 26.02 -0.52
CA ASN A 57 6.32 25.50 0.27
C ASN A 57 5.24 24.77 -0.59
N GLN A 58 5.65 24.28 -1.76
CA GLN A 58 4.81 23.57 -2.71
C GLN A 58 5.09 22.07 -2.62
N LYS A 59 4.07 21.29 -2.97
CA LYS A 59 4.17 19.84 -3.14
C LYS A 59 4.25 19.51 -4.62
N LEU A 60 5.04 18.52 -4.96
CA LEU A 60 5.16 17.98 -6.31
C LEU A 60 4.87 16.48 -6.26
N TYR A 61 4.00 16.02 -7.14
CA TYR A 61 3.62 14.62 -7.26
C TYR A 61 4.21 14.07 -8.56
N LEU A 62 4.98 13.00 -8.45
CA LEU A 62 5.52 12.24 -9.58
C LEU A 62 4.73 10.96 -9.74
N SER A 63 4.21 10.74 -10.93
CA SER A 63 3.56 9.51 -11.33
C SER A 63 4.36 8.85 -12.47
N PRO A 64 5.34 7.98 -12.18
CA PRO A 64 6.09 7.27 -13.20
C PRO A 64 5.37 5.98 -13.61
N VAL A 65 5.61 5.55 -14.85
CA VAL A 65 5.23 4.24 -15.38
C VAL A 65 6.51 3.42 -15.52
N LEU A 66 6.57 2.29 -14.82
CA LEU A 66 7.72 1.40 -14.73
C LEU A 66 7.46 0.10 -15.52
N ASP A 67 8.44 -0.32 -16.32
CA ASP A 67 8.43 -1.61 -16.99
C ASP A 67 8.83 -2.74 -16.04
N GLY A 68 7.99 -3.76 -15.89
CA GLY A 68 8.25 -4.93 -15.07
C GLY A 68 9.37 -5.85 -15.59
N PHE A 69 9.90 -5.63 -16.79
CA PHE A 69 10.99 -6.41 -17.36
C PHE A 69 12.36 -6.00 -16.79
N ASN A 70 12.71 -4.73 -16.96
CA ASN A 70 14.01 -4.14 -16.61
C ASN A 70 13.93 -3.05 -15.54
N SER A 71 12.74 -2.73 -15.03
CA SER A 71 12.50 -1.66 -14.05
C SER A 71 12.81 -0.24 -14.56
N GLU A 72 12.85 -0.04 -15.87
CA GLU A 72 13.02 1.30 -16.46
C GLU A 72 11.73 2.10 -16.40
N ILE A 73 11.88 3.43 -16.26
CA ILE A 73 10.75 4.36 -16.33
C ILE A 73 10.47 4.64 -17.81
N ILE A 74 9.32 4.20 -18.29
CA ILE A 74 8.87 4.38 -19.67
C ILE A 74 8.41 5.83 -19.89
N THR A 75 7.65 6.36 -18.93
CA THR A 75 7.12 7.72 -18.97
C THR A 75 6.80 8.19 -17.56
N TYR A 76 6.61 9.49 -17.37
CA TYR A 76 6.23 10.06 -16.10
C TYR A 76 5.38 11.30 -16.27
N ASN A 77 4.56 11.59 -15.25
CA ASN A 77 3.84 12.85 -15.12
C ASN A 77 4.24 13.56 -13.84
N LEU A 78 4.33 14.88 -13.90
CA LEU A 78 4.59 15.76 -12.76
C LEU A 78 3.42 16.74 -12.61
N SER A 79 2.94 16.89 -11.38
CA SER A 79 1.88 17.83 -11.03
C SER A 79 2.13 18.46 -9.67
N THR A 80 1.69 19.70 -9.48
CA THR A 80 1.69 20.37 -8.16
C THR A 80 0.47 20.03 -7.31
N SER A 81 -0.46 19.23 -7.85
CA SER A 81 -1.65 18.74 -7.17
C SER A 81 -1.84 17.24 -7.42
N PRO A 82 -2.41 16.50 -6.45
CA PRO A 82 -2.74 15.10 -6.67
C PRO A 82 -3.91 15.01 -7.66
N ASN A 83 -3.76 14.14 -8.67
CA ASN A 83 -4.84 13.76 -9.58
C ASN A 83 -5.64 12.58 -9.03
#